data_AF-A0A3A5PCG1-F1
#
_entry.id   AF-A0A3A5PCG1-F1
#
_cell.length_a   1.000
_cell.length_b   1.000
_cell.length_c   1.000
_cell.angle_alpha   90.00
_cell.angle_beta   90.00
_cell.angle_gamma   90.00
#
_symmetry.space_group_name_H-M   'P 1'
#
loop_
_entity.id
_entity.type
_entity.pdbx_description
1 polymer ?
#
loop_
_entity_poly.entity_id
_entity_poly.type
_entity_poly.pdbx_seq_one_letter_code
_entity_poly.pdbx_strand_id
1 'polypeptide(L)'
;MSIVYLVRKKVFRTAEGVKQLYYAVQRVLQRRGGVTAELLAQRMASRKGMSSGDVQSVLIDLPKFIEEALMEGESVTIKGLGSFHVAVTSDGFEHPDDVMPGKVRLSRVYFRPDKSLVARLNSGMDFYRYPLSRYFPHDMLRPETLRKERAEGKTGIPDEDPVGMENDTEDFSGEE
;
A
#
# COMPACT_ATOMS: atom_id res chain seq x y z
N MET A 1 9.39 -3.67 -14.61
CA MET A 1 8.05 -3.11 -14.92
C MET A 1 7.98 -1.78 -14.21
N SER A 2 7.68 -0.68 -14.91
CA SER A 2 7.67 0.65 -14.29
C SER A 2 6.31 0.97 -13.69
N ILE A 3 6.30 1.49 -12.46
CA ILE A 3 5.09 2.04 -11.83
C ILE A 3 4.98 3.52 -12.18
N VAL A 4 3.82 3.89 -12.73
CA VAL A 4 3.48 5.30 -12.94
C VAL A 4 2.98 5.91 -11.62
N TYR A 5 3.55 7.04 -11.22
CA TYR A 5 3.09 7.81 -10.07
C TYR A 5 2.74 9.25 -10.45
N LEU A 6 1.82 9.83 -9.68
CA LEU A 6 1.39 11.22 -9.73
C LEU A 6 1.98 11.97 -8.53
N VAL A 7 2.00 13.30 -8.60
CA VAL A 7 2.36 14.16 -7.47
C VAL A 7 1.10 14.80 -6.92
N ARG A 8 0.82 14.63 -5.62
CA ARG A 8 -0.32 15.31 -4.97
C ARG A 8 0.18 16.25 -3.89
N LYS A 9 -0.52 17.38 -3.76
CA LYS A 9 -0.31 18.34 -2.68
C LYS A 9 -0.99 17.80 -1.41
N LYS A 10 -0.29 17.82 -0.28
CA LYS A 10 -0.86 17.58 1.05
C LYS A 10 -0.59 18.80 1.93
N VAL A 11 -1.60 19.14 2.72
CA VAL A 11 -1.56 20.27 3.66
C VAL A 11 -1.58 19.69 5.06
N PHE A 12 -0.63 20.11 5.89
CA PHE A 12 -0.53 19.72 7.29
C PHE A 12 -0.79 20.94 8.15
N ARG A 13 -1.67 20.79 9.13
CA ARG A 13 -1.86 21.77 10.19
C ARG A 13 -0.99 21.32 11.36
N THR A 14 0.01 22.12 11.72
CA THR A 14 0.86 21.89 12.89
C THR A 14 0.70 23.05 13.86
N ALA A 15 1.18 22.88 15.10
CA ALA A 15 1.19 23.95 16.09
C ALA A 15 1.97 25.20 15.62
N GLU A 16 2.92 25.03 14.68
CA GLU A 16 3.74 26.08 14.07
C GLU A 16 3.09 26.73 12.83
N GLY A 17 1.93 26.24 12.39
CA GLY A 17 1.18 26.79 11.25
C GLY A 17 0.82 25.76 10.18
N VAL A 18 0.52 26.25 8.98
CA VAL A 18 0.11 25.40 7.85
C VAL A 18 1.30 25.10 6.94
N LYS A 19 1.69 23.83 6.83
CA LYS A 19 2.77 23.36 5.96
C LYS A 19 2.19 22.66 4.73
N GLN A 20 2.62 23.06 3.55
CA GLN A 20 2.19 22.46 2.28
C GLN A 20 3.36 21.69 1.66
N LEU A 21 3.15 20.41 1.33
CA LEU A 21 4.17 19.52 0.77
C LEU A 21 3.61 18.69 -0.39
N TYR A 22 4.49 18.19 -1.26
CA TYR A 22 4.13 17.41 -2.44
C TYR A 22 4.65 15.98 -2.31
N TYR A 23 3.80 14.99 -2.61
CA TYR A 23 4.10 13.57 -2.43
C TYR A 23 3.81 12.76 -3.69
N ALA A 24 4.63 11.72 -3.91
CA ALA A 24 4.33 10.70 -4.90
C ALA A 24 3.12 9.87 -4.44
N VAL A 25 2.16 9.69 -5.34
CA VAL A 25 0.98 8.85 -5.16
C VAL A 25 0.93 7.90 -6.34
N GLN A 26 0.80 6.60 -6.08
CA GLN A 26 0.69 5.61 -7.15
C GLN A 26 -0.55 5.91 -8.01
N ARG A 27 -0.39 5.94 -9.33
CA ARG A 27 -1.53 5.89 -10.23
C ARG A 27 -2.06 4.46 -10.17
N VAL A 28 -3.26 4.28 -9.60
CA VAL A 28 -3.90 2.96 -9.54
C VAL A 28 -4.38 2.62 -10.95
N LEU A 29 -3.47 2.13 -11.80
CA LEU A 29 -3.78 1.49 -13.08
C LEU A 29 -4.29 0.05 -12.89
N GLN A 30 -4.51 -0.39 -11.64
CA GLN A 30 -5.19 -1.65 -11.39
C GLN A 30 -6.65 -1.53 -11.80
N ARG A 31 -7.15 -2.55 -12.53
CA ARG A 31 -8.60 -2.76 -12.66
C ARG A 31 -9.20 -2.79 -11.25
N ARG A 32 -10.37 -2.15 -11.06
CA ARG A 32 -11.10 -2.19 -9.77
C ARG A 32 -11.10 -3.63 -9.23
N GLY A 33 -10.66 -3.81 -7.99
CA GLY A 33 -10.62 -5.12 -7.32
C GLY A 33 -9.25 -5.78 -7.18
N GLY A 34 -8.19 -5.27 -7.83
CA GLY A 34 -6.82 -5.80 -7.64
C GLY A 34 -6.63 -7.24 -8.16
N VAL A 35 -5.66 -7.96 -7.61
CA VAL A 35 -5.45 -9.39 -7.91
C VAL A 35 -6.20 -10.23 -6.89
N THR A 36 -7.20 -10.99 -7.34
CA THR A 36 -7.99 -11.88 -6.47
C THR A 36 -7.32 -13.24 -6.25
N ALA A 37 -7.81 -14.03 -5.28
CA ALA A 37 -7.32 -15.38 -5.03
C ALA A 37 -7.49 -16.30 -6.26
N GLU A 38 -8.60 -16.16 -6.99
CA GLU A 38 -8.88 -16.87 -8.25
C GLU A 38 -7.80 -16.58 -9.29
N LEU A 39 -7.51 -15.30 -9.54
CA LEU A 39 -6.54 -14.88 -10.55
C LEU A 39 -5.12 -15.28 -10.14
N LEU A 40 -4.81 -15.19 -8.84
CA LEU A 40 -3.53 -15.65 -8.31
C LEU A 40 -3.37 -17.16 -8.47
N ALA A 41 -4.41 -17.95 -8.14
CA ALA A 41 -4.43 -19.40 -8.30
C ALA A 41 -4.20 -19.80 -9.77
N GLN A 42 -4.88 -19.15 -10.72
CA GLN A 42 -4.66 -19.38 -12.16
C GLN A 42 -3.21 -19.12 -12.58
N ARG A 43 -2.59 -18.03 -12.10
CA ARG A 43 -1.18 -17.70 -12.37
C ARG A 43 -0.20 -18.70 -11.76
N MET A 44 -0.54 -19.27 -10.61
CA MET A 44 0.27 -20.27 -9.92
C MET A 44 0.16 -21.65 -10.58
N ALA A 45 -1.06 -22.07 -10.91
CA ALA A 45 -1.39 -23.32 -11.58
C ALA A 45 -0.68 -23.46 -12.93
N SER A 46 -0.71 -22.41 -13.75
CA SER A 46 -0.08 -22.39 -15.07
C SER A 46 1.45 -22.59 -15.03
N ARG A 47 2.09 -22.28 -13.90
CA ARG A 47 3.54 -22.40 -13.74
C ARG A 47 3.99 -23.76 -13.20
N LYS A 48 3.10 -24.53 -12.57
CA LYS A 48 3.45 -25.76 -11.84
C LYS A 48 2.69 -27.02 -12.27
N GLY A 49 1.86 -26.94 -13.31
CA GLY A 49 1.07 -28.09 -13.77
C GLY A 49 0.04 -28.58 -12.74
N MET A 50 -0.35 -27.70 -11.82
CA MET A 50 -1.41 -27.96 -10.82
C MET A 50 -2.76 -27.49 -11.36
N SER A 51 -3.86 -28.08 -10.88
CA SER A 51 -5.19 -27.53 -11.14
C SER A 51 -5.34 -26.17 -10.47
N SER A 52 -5.95 -25.21 -11.15
CA SER A 52 -6.30 -23.93 -10.53
C SER A 52 -7.25 -24.09 -9.35
N GLY A 53 -8.10 -25.13 -9.36
CA GLY A 53 -9.01 -25.44 -8.26
C GLY A 53 -8.28 -25.83 -6.97
N ASP A 54 -7.25 -26.68 -7.08
CA ASP A 54 -6.46 -27.12 -5.92
C ASP A 54 -5.63 -25.98 -5.33
N VAL A 55 -5.09 -25.10 -6.18
CA VAL A 55 -4.37 -23.92 -5.68
C VAL A 55 -5.35 -22.94 -5.02
N GLN A 56 -6.52 -22.76 -5.60
CA GLN A 56 -7.53 -21.86 -5.05
C GLN A 56 -8.05 -22.35 -3.70
N SER A 57 -8.29 -23.65 -3.51
CA SER A 57 -8.72 -24.20 -2.22
C SER A 57 -7.70 -23.91 -1.11
N VAL A 58 -6.41 -24.12 -1.39
CA VAL A 58 -5.33 -23.79 -0.45
C VAL A 58 -5.32 -22.29 -0.11
N LEU A 59 -5.48 -21.41 -1.11
CA LEU A 59 -5.51 -19.96 -0.87
C LEU A 59 -6.75 -19.51 -0.08
N ILE A 60 -7.88 -20.22 -0.20
CA ILE A 60 -9.12 -19.94 0.55
C ILE A 60 -9.00 -20.42 2.00
N ASP A 61 -8.34 -21.54 2.25
CA ASP A 61 -8.20 -22.10 3.60
C ASP A 61 -7.03 -21.49 4.38
N LEU A 62 -5.98 -21.00 3.70
CA LEU A 62 -4.83 -20.38 4.34
C LEU A 62 -5.19 -19.28 5.37
N PRO A 63 -6.11 -18.34 5.09
CA PRO A 63 -6.55 -17.36 6.09
C PRO A 63 -7.12 -17.99 7.37
N LYS A 64 -7.84 -19.11 7.28
CA LYS A 64 -8.42 -19.79 8.45
C LYS A 64 -7.34 -20.37 9.34
N PHE A 65 -6.34 -21.03 8.75
CA PHE A 65 -5.19 -21.55 9.50
C PHE A 65 -4.33 -20.43 10.11
N ILE A 66 -4.25 -19.26 9.45
CA ILE A 66 -3.61 -18.08 10.04
C ILE A 66 -4.42 -17.59 11.25
N GLU A 67 -5.74 -17.50 11.13
CA GLU A 67 -6.63 -17.10 12.22
C GLU A 67 -6.49 -18.02 13.44
N GLU A 68 -6.54 -19.34 13.25
CA GLU A 68 -6.39 -20.34 14.31
C GLU A 68 -5.06 -20.15 15.09
N ALA A 69 -3.94 -20.05 14.38
CA ALA A 69 -2.63 -19.85 15.01
C ALA A 69 -2.54 -18.50 15.76
N LEU A 70 -3.12 -17.43 15.20
CA LEU A 70 -3.15 -16.12 15.87
C LEU A 70 -4.03 -16.13 17.13
N MET A 71 -5.13 -16.90 17.14
CA MET A 71 -5.97 -17.08 18.33
C MET A 71 -5.25 -17.82 19.45
N GLU A 72 -4.31 -18.71 19.10
CA GLU A 72 -3.43 -19.40 20.04
C GLU A 72 -2.28 -18.51 20.56
N GLY A 73 -2.21 -17.26 20.08
CA GLY A 73 -1.16 -16.30 20.44
C GLY A 73 0.16 -16.51 19.69
N GLU A 74 0.17 -17.39 18.67
CA GLU A 74 1.33 -17.64 17.84
C GLU A 74 1.48 -16.59 16.73
N SER A 75 2.70 -16.44 16.22
CA SER A 75 2.95 -15.66 15.00
C SER A 75 3.14 -16.59 13.81
N VAL A 76 2.49 -16.29 12.68
CA VAL A 76 2.62 -17.09 11.46
C VAL A 76 3.60 -16.46 10.49
N THR A 77 4.71 -17.14 10.21
CA THR A 77 5.72 -16.70 9.24
C THR A 77 5.68 -17.54 7.97
N ILE A 78 5.43 -16.89 6.83
CA ILE A 78 5.51 -17.50 5.50
C ILE A 78 6.77 -16.99 4.81
N LYS A 79 7.75 -17.89 4.63
CA LYS A 79 9.06 -17.56 4.04
C LYS A 79 8.91 -16.89 2.67
N GLY A 80 9.57 -15.74 2.50
CA GLY A 80 9.54 -14.98 1.25
C GLY A 80 8.31 -14.09 1.07
N LEU A 81 7.32 -14.18 1.97
CA LEU A 81 6.15 -13.30 2.04
C LEU A 81 6.26 -12.36 3.24
N GLY A 82 6.22 -12.88 4.46
CA GLY A 82 6.25 -12.08 5.68
C GLY A 82 5.71 -12.82 6.89
N SER A 83 5.42 -12.08 7.95
CA SER A 83 4.91 -12.61 9.23
C SER A 83 3.65 -11.87 9.68
N PHE A 84 2.68 -12.62 10.18
CA PHE A 84 1.47 -12.10 10.81
C PHE A 84 1.65 -12.10 12.32
N HIS A 85 1.30 -10.98 12.95
CA HIS A 85 1.41 -10.79 14.38
C HIS A 85 0.14 -10.18 14.95
N VAL A 86 -0.16 -10.55 16.19
CA VAL A 86 -1.19 -9.93 17.01
C VAL A 86 -0.56 -8.89 17.94
N ALA A 87 -1.18 -7.71 18.05
CA ALA A 87 -0.93 -6.78 19.13
C ALA A 87 -2.15 -6.74 20.06
N VAL A 88 -1.92 -6.80 21.36
CA VAL A 88 -2.93 -6.59 22.39
C VAL A 88 -2.76 -5.20 23.03
N THR A 89 -3.84 -4.66 23.59
CA THR A 89 -3.85 -3.38 24.30
C THR A 89 -4.82 -3.45 25.48
N SER A 90 -4.68 -2.53 26.42
CA SER A 90 -5.63 -2.27 27.49
C SER A 90 -5.74 -0.76 27.68
N ASP A 91 -6.60 -0.31 28.60
CA ASP A 91 -6.54 1.07 29.09
C ASP A 91 -5.32 1.23 30.02
N GLY A 92 -4.97 2.47 30.36
CA GLY A 92 -3.91 2.77 31.32
C GLY A 92 -4.41 2.66 32.75
N PHE A 93 -3.62 2.02 33.62
CA PHE A 93 -3.94 1.84 35.04
C PHE A 93 -2.78 2.35 35.90
N GLU A 94 -3.09 2.76 37.14
CA GLU A 94 -2.08 3.28 38.08
C GLU A 94 -1.17 2.18 38.65
N HIS A 95 -1.73 0.98 38.87
CA HIS A 95 -1.00 -0.16 39.43
C HIS A 95 -0.97 -1.33 38.44
N PRO A 96 0.12 -2.11 38.41
CA PRO A 96 0.25 -3.24 37.47
C PRO A 96 -0.80 -4.34 37.69
N ASP A 97 -1.23 -4.54 38.94
CA ASP A 97 -2.19 -5.59 39.30
C ASP A 97 -3.62 -5.31 38.82
N ASP A 98 -3.91 -4.06 38.44
CA ASP A 98 -5.20 -3.65 37.86
C ASP A 98 -5.35 -4.13 36.40
N VAL A 99 -4.25 -4.50 35.74
CA VAL A 99 -4.24 -5.02 34.36
C VAL A 99 -4.67 -6.49 34.36
N MET A 100 -5.98 -6.70 34.53
CA MET A 100 -6.57 -8.03 34.51
C MET A 100 -6.80 -8.53 33.06
N PRO A 101 -6.81 -9.85 32.80
CA PRO A 101 -7.08 -10.40 31.46
C PRO A 101 -8.36 -9.88 30.81
N GLY A 102 -9.43 -9.65 31.59
CA GLY A 102 -10.69 -9.08 31.06
C GLY A 102 -10.62 -7.61 30.62
N LYS A 103 -9.51 -6.91 30.89
CA LYS A 103 -9.23 -5.54 30.43
C LYS A 103 -8.36 -5.50 29.17
N VAL A 104 -7.78 -6.65 28.80
CA VAL A 104 -6.94 -6.79 27.62
C VAL A 104 -7.83 -7.10 26.41
N ARG A 105 -7.60 -6.37 25.32
CA ARG A 105 -8.31 -6.54 24.05
C ARG A 105 -7.32 -6.62 22.90
N LEU A 106 -7.76 -7.22 21.80
CA LEU A 106 -7.03 -7.18 20.54
C LEU A 106 -6.93 -5.72 20.06
N SER A 107 -5.71 -5.24 19.83
CA SER A 107 -5.47 -3.91 19.25
C SER A 107 -5.55 -3.96 17.74
N ARG A 108 -4.77 -4.87 17.12
CA ARG A 108 -4.66 -5.03 15.67
C ARG A 108 -3.94 -6.31 15.31
N VAL A 109 -4.19 -6.81 14.11
CA VAL A 109 -3.33 -7.77 13.42
C VAL A 109 -2.47 -6.99 12.44
N TYR A 110 -1.16 -7.19 12.46
CA TYR A 110 -0.26 -6.51 11.54
C TYR A 110 0.63 -7.50 10.78
N PHE A 111 0.79 -7.22 9.49
CA PHE A 111 1.67 -7.96 8.59
C PHE A 111 3.03 -7.26 8.50
N ARG A 112 4.09 -7.99 8.82
CA ARG A 112 5.48 -7.55 8.62
C ARG A 112 6.03 -8.21 7.35
N PRO A 113 6.27 -7.46 6.26
CA PRO A 113 6.81 -8.04 5.05
C PRO A 113 8.22 -8.61 5.27
N ASP A 114 8.52 -9.71 4.59
CA ASP A 114 9.86 -10.29 4.58
C ASP A 114 10.85 -9.27 3.98
N LYS A 115 11.98 -9.04 4.66
CA LYS A 115 13.00 -8.09 4.18
C LYS A 115 13.49 -8.43 2.77
N SER A 116 13.56 -9.73 2.43
CA SER A 116 13.95 -10.19 1.11
C SER A 116 12.91 -9.83 0.04
N LEU A 117 11.61 -9.84 0.38
CA LEU A 117 10.55 -9.41 -0.53
C LEU A 117 10.70 -7.92 -0.84
N VAL A 118 10.86 -7.09 0.19
CA VAL A 118 11.06 -5.64 0.04
C VAL A 118 12.31 -5.34 -0.79
N ALA A 119 13.42 -6.03 -0.53
CA ALA A 119 14.65 -5.86 -1.28
C ALA A 119 14.48 -6.19 -2.78
N ARG A 120 13.84 -7.34 -3.10
CA ARG A 120 13.58 -7.74 -4.49
C ARG A 120 12.68 -6.76 -5.23
N LEU A 121 11.65 -6.24 -4.54
CA LEU A 121 10.75 -5.24 -5.10
C LEU A 121 11.51 -3.93 -5.37
N ASN A 122 12.27 -3.43 -4.41
CA ASN A 122 13.06 -2.21 -4.58
C ASN A 122 14.10 -2.32 -5.71
N SER A 123 14.70 -3.49 -5.92
CA SER A 123 15.65 -3.71 -7.01
C SER A 123 15.01 -3.92 -8.39
N GLY A 124 13.77 -4.38 -8.44
CA GLY A 124 13.09 -4.77 -9.69
C GLY A 124 12.06 -3.77 -10.21
N MET A 125 11.83 -2.69 -9.45
CA MET A 125 10.81 -1.69 -9.74
C MET A 125 11.45 -0.39 -10.18
N ASP A 126 11.01 0.10 -11.33
CA ASP A 126 11.30 1.44 -11.81
C ASP A 126 10.09 2.34 -11.58
N PHE A 127 10.32 3.64 -11.41
CA PHE A 127 9.25 4.61 -11.19
C PHE A 127 9.25 5.66 -12.30
N TYR A 128 8.07 5.88 -12.88
CA TYR A 128 7.86 6.89 -13.89
C TYR A 128 6.89 7.95 -13.37
N ARG A 129 7.32 9.21 -13.35
CA ARG A 129 6.44 10.31 -12.97
C ARG A 129 5.56 10.68 -14.14
N TYR A 130 4.24 10.65 -13.96
CA TYR A 130 3.33 11.20 -14.96
C TYR A 130 3.60 12.71 -15.12
N PRO A 131 3.73 13.23 -16.36
CA PRO A 131 4.19 14.60 -16.59
C PRO A 131 3.38 15.64 -15.81
N LEU A 132 4.04 16.48 -15.03
CA LEU A 132 3.40 17.45 -14.15
C LEU A 132 2.59 18.48 -14.95
N SER A 133 3.07 18.86 -16.13
CA SER A 133 2.36 19.77 -17.04
C SER A 133 0.96 19.31 -17.45
N ARG A 134 0.62 18.02 -17.26
CA ARG A 134 -0.72 17.49 -17.56
C ARG A 134 -1.76 17.78 -16.49
N TYR A 135 -1.35 18.09 -15.26
CA TYR A 135 -2.27 18.23 -14.14
C TYR A 135 -1.86 19.29 -13.10
N PHE A 136 -0.74 19.98 -13.30
CA PHE A 136 -0.36 21.17 -12.57
C PHE A 136 -0.36 22.41 -13.48
N PRO A 137 -0.82 23.56 -12.96
CA PRO A 137 -0.64 24.84 -13.63
C PRO A 137 0.84 25.11 -13.96
N HIS A 138 1.12 25.60 -15.17
CA HIS A 138 2.50 25.79 -15.65
C HIS A 138 3.31 26.80 -14.83
N ASP A 139 2.64 27.80 -14.26
CA ASP A 139 3.20 28.82 -13.36
C ASP A 139 3.67 28.24 -12.02
N MET A 140 3.10 27.12 -11.58
CA MET A 140 3.56 26.38 -10.39
C MET A 140 4.76 25.47 -10.66
N LEU A 141 5.17 25.31 -11.93
CA LEU A 141 6.24 24.40 -12.33
C LEU A 141 7.53 25.16 -12.67
N ARG A 142 8.66 24.55 -12.32
CA ARG A 142 9.97 25.11 -12.68
C ARG A 142 10.14 25.10 -14.21
N PRO A 143 10.68 26.15 -14.84
CA PRO A 143 10.90 26.19 -16.29
C PRO A 143 11.74 25.01 -16.82
N GLU A 144 12.70 24.53 -16.04
CA GLU A 144 13.51 23.35 -16.36
C GLU A 144 12.67 22.06 -16.46
N THR A 145 11.66 21.93 -15.59
CA THR A 145 10.75 20.78 -15.62
C THR A 145 9.93 20.78 -16.91
N LEU A 146 9.40 21.93 -17.30
CA LEU A 146 8.64 22.08 -18.55
C LEU A 146 9.50 21.82 -19.80
N ARG A 147 10.76 22.28 -19.81
CA ARG A 147 11.71 22.01 -20.89
C ARG A 147 12.02 20.52 -21.00
N LYS A 148 12.26 19.86 -19.87
CA LYS A 148 12.54 18.42 -19.79
C LYS A 148 11.35 17.60 -20.30
N GLU A 149 10.13 17.88 -19.82
CA GLU A 149 8.93 17.17 -20.27
C GLU A 149 8.63 17.39 -21.76
N ARG A 150 8.93 18.57 -22.31
CA ARG A 150 8.82 18.84 -23.74
C ARG A 150 9.85 18.05 -24.58
N ALA A 151 11.06 17.86 -24.05
CA ALA A 151 12.13 17.11 -24.72
C ALA A 151 11.93 15.59 -24.68
N GLU A 152 11.33 15.06 -23.61
CA GLU A 152 11.10 13.61 -23.41
C GLU A 152 9.95 13.04 -24.27
N GLY A 153 9.06 13.89 -24.81
CA GLY A 153 7.98 13.49 -25.72
C GLY A 153 6.94 12.51 -25.12
N LYS A 154 5.93 12.11 -25.90
CA LYS A 154 4.86 11.17 -25.48
C LYS A 154 5.32 9.70 -25.39
N THR A 155 6.54 9.42 -24.93
CA THR A 155 7.03 8.04 -24.87
C THR A 155 6.43 7.32 -23.65
N GLY A 156 5.49 6.40 -23.91
CA GLY A 156 4.95 5.48 -22.89
C GLY A 156 3.76 5.98 -22.05
N ILE A 157 3.12 7.07 -22.45
CA ILE A 157 1.98 7.66 -21.72
C ILE A 157 0.66 7.06 -22.25
N PRO A 158 -0.19 6.44 -21.40
CA PRO A 158 -1.56 6.12 -21.79
C PRO A 158 -2.31 7.41 -22.17
N ASP A 159 -3.03 7.41 -23.29
CA ASP A 159 -3.78 8.58 -23.81
C ASP A 159 -4.95 9.01 -22.90
N GLU A 160 -5.29 8.22 -21.88
CA GLU A 160 -6.36 8.55 -20.92
C GLU A 160 -5.87 9.47 -19.80
N ASP A 161 -6.57 10.60 -19.65
CA ASP A 161 -6.46 11.51 -18.51
C ASP A 161 -6.77 10.77 -17.19
N PRO A 162 -6.08 11.13 -16.09
CA PRO A 162 -6.22 10.40 -14.83
C PRO A 162 -7.64 10.49 -14.26
N VAL A 163 -8.24 9.33 -14.02
CA VAL A 163 -9.48 9.20 -13.23
C VAL A 163 -9.18 9.61 -11.78
N GLY A 164 -10.03 10.45 -11.18
CA GLY A 164 -9.86 10.99 -9.82
C GLY A 164 -9.24 12.38 -9.74
N MET A 165 -9.44 13.22 -10.77
CA MET A 165 -9.11 14.66 -10.78
C MET A 165 -10.13 15.51 -9.98
N GLU A 166 -10.82 14.93 -9.00
CA GLU A 166 -11.55 15.73 -8.01
C GLU A 166 -10.55 16.20 -6.97
N ASN A 167 -10.62 17.48 -6.64
CA ASN A 167 -9.79 18.13 -5.62
C ASN A 167 -10.22 17.63 -4.24
N ASP A 168 -9.86 16.39 -3.93
CA ASP A 168 -9.97 15.87 -2.57
C ASP A 168 -8.80 16.45 -1.78
N THR A 169 -8.97 17.70 -1.34
CA THR A 169 -8.36 18.17 -0.10
C THR A 169 -8.98 17.35 1.03
N GLU A 170 -8.55 16.09 1.18
CA GLU A 170 -8.77 15.36 2.42
C GLU A 170 -7.96 16.08 3.50
N ASP A 171 -8.64 16.98 4.22
CA ASP A 171 -8.23 17.50 5.52
C ASP A 171 -8.13 16.28 6.45
N PHE A 172 -6.96 15.62 6.46
CA PHE A 172 -6.63 14.70 7.53
C PHE A 172 -6.32 15.54 8.77
N SER A 173 -7.37 15.90 9.52
CA SER A 173 -7.24 16.20 10.93
C SER A 173 -6.75 14.93 11.61
N GLY A 174 -5.46 14.88 11.94
CA GLY A 174 -4.95 13.86 12.84
C GLY A 174 -5.69 14.02 14.17
N GLU A 175 -6.54 13.05 14.49
CA GLU A 175 -6.98 12.84 15.87
C GLU A 175 -5.74 12.45 16.68
N GLU A 176 -5.51 13.20 17.75
CA GLU A 176 -4.45 12.98 18.77
C GLU A 176 -4.64 11.66 19.52
#